data_AF-A0A936J8L5-F1
#
_entry.id   AF-A0A936J8L5-F1
#
_cell.length_a   1.000
_cell.length_b   1.000
_cell.length_c   1.000
_cell.angle_alpha   90.00
_cell.angle_beta   90.00
_cell.angle_gamma   90.00
#
_symmetry.space_group_name_H-M   'P 1'
#
loop_
_entity.id
_entity.type
_entity.pdbx_description
1 polymer ?
#
loop_
_entity_poly.entity_id
_entity_poly.type
_entity_poly.pdbx_seq_one_letter_code
_entity_poly.pdbx_strand_id
1 'polypeptide(L)'
;MSREHSAWREHLFQNLAHSANRSRDRTHVLFVKLTYQQWMDLAQRFAGWLQHKAGVGRMHRVALYMQNCPQWLIAYANASRADAVVVPVSPMYGVDPIRTVLRDAGLGLPAPAIWRTLRLPPRRRPTSKLLLHYRIR
;
A
#
# COMPACT_ATOMS: atom_id res chain seq x y z
N MET A 1 27.29 -28.11 -16.90
CA MET A 1 27.80 -26.94 -16.15
C MET A 1 26.96 -25.73 -16.52
N SER A 2 26.38 -25.08 -15.49
CA SER A 2 25.11 -24.35 -15.49
C SER A 2 25.11 -23.00 -16.23
N ARG A 3 24.00 -22.69 -16.93
CA ARG A 3 23.72 -21.44 -17.69
C ARG A 3 23.35 -20.23 -16.80
N GLU A 4 23.45 -20.31 -15.48
CA GLU A 4 22.76 -19.36 -14.59
C GLU A 4 23.48 -18.02 -14.35
N HIS A 5 24.72 -17.82 -14.82
CA HIS A 5 25.52 -16.63 -14.45
C HIS A 5 25.55 -15.48 -15.49
N SER A 6 24.92 -15.58 -16.67
CA SER A 6 25.03 -14.52 -17.70
C SER A 6 24.10 -13.31 -17.49
N ALA A 7 23.02 -13.45 -16.72
CA ALA A 7 21.97 -12.44 -16.60
C ALA A 7 22.39 -11.17 -15.84
N TRP A 8 23.46 -11.23 -15.03
CA TRP A 8 23.93 -10.14 -14.19
C TRP A 8 24.96 -9.21 -14.86
N ARG A 9 25.33 -9.49 -16.12
CA ARG A 9 26.31 -8.69 -16.89
C ARG A 9 25.68 -7.62 -17.78
N GLU A 10 24.38 -7.72 -18.08
CA GLU A 10 23.69 -6.74 -18.92
C GLU A 10 23.15 -5.58 -18.08
N HIS A 11 23.28 -4.36 -18.61
CA HIS A 11 22.73 -3.17 -17.97
C HIS A 11 21.20 -3.30 -17.84
N LEU A 12 20.60 -2.84 -16.74
CA LEU A 12 19.15 -2.96 -16.50
C LEU A 12 18.32 -2.42 -17.69
N PHE A 13 18.79 -1.34 -18.29
CA PHE A 13 18.16 -0.77 -19.48
C PHE A 13 18.27 -1.69 -20.71
N GLN A 14 19.38 -2.40 -20.90
CA GLN A 14 19.53 -3.34 -22.01
C GLN A 14 18.60 -4.55 -21.84
N ASN A 15 18.46 -5.07 -20.62
CA ASN A 15 17.48 -6.11 -20.31
C ASN A 15 16.04 -5.67 -20.63
N LEU A 16 15.71 -4.40 -20.33
CA LEU A 16 14.43 -3.81 -20.69
C LEU A 16 14.27 -3.65 -22.20
N ALA A 17 15.28 -3.14 -22.90
CA ALA A 17 15.28 -2.96 -24.35
C ALA A 17 15.12 -4.30 -25.09
N HIS A 18 15.83 -5.34 -24.64
CA HIS A 18 15.68 -6.70 -25.14
C HIS A 18 14.25 -7.23 -24.93
N SER A 19 13.66 -6.98 -23.77
CA SER A 19 12.29 -7.40 -23.45
C SER A 19 11.25 -6.65 -24.27
N ALA A 20 11.41 -5.34 -24.44
CA ALA A 20 10.56 -4.51 -25.28
C ALA A 20 10.63 -4.95 -26.76
N ASN A 21 11.81 -5.28 -27.26
CA ASN A 21 11.98 -5.74 -28.64
C ASN A 21 11.34 -7.12 -28.90
N ARG A 22 11.36 -8.03 -27.91
CA ARG A 22 10.72 -9.36 -28.01
C ARG A 22 9.21 -9.33 -27.79
N SER A 23 8.68 -8.29 -27.17
CA SER A 23 7.29 -8.22 -26.70
C SER A 23 6.65 -6.87 -27.04
N ARG A 24 6.87 -6.39 -28.27
CA ARG A 24 6.53 -5.03 -28.71
C ARG A 24 5.07 -4.65 -28.47
N ASP A 25 4.15 -5.56 -28.78
CA ASP A 25 2.71 -5.30 -28.71
C ASP A 25 2.07 -5.77 -27.38
N ARG A 26 2.88 -6.21 -26.42
CA ARG A 26 2.38 -6.66 -25.11
C ARG A 26 2.36 -5.50 -24.13
N THR A 27 1.24 -5.34 -23.42
CA THR A 27 1.13 -4.37 -22.33
C THR A 27 2.19 -4.63 -21.25
N HIS A 28 3.17 -3.75 -21.15
CA HIS A 28 4.27 -3.86 -20.17
C HIS A 28 3.87 -3.35 -18.77
N VAL A 29 3.05 -2.31 -18.70
CA VAL A 29 2.55 -1.74 -17.44
C VAL A 29 1.05 -1.50 -17.57
N LEU A 30 0.29 -2.07 -16.63
CA LEU A 30 -1.15 -1.86 -16.52
C LEU A 30 -1.50 -1.64 -15.06
N PHE A 31 -2.19 -0.55 -14.76
CA PHE A 31 -2.78 -0.28 -13.45
C PHE A 31 -4.30 -0.49 -13.54
N VAL A 32 -5.08 0.59 -13.52
CA VAL A 32 -6.53 0.60 -13.76
C VAL A 32 -6.88 1.95 -14.38
N LYS A 33 -7.97 2.01 -15.16
CA LYS A 33 -8.54 3.29 -15.63
C LYS A 33 -9.75 3.63 -14.77
N LEU A 34 -9.71 4.79 -14.12
CA LEU A 34 -10.85 5.38 -13.40
C LEU A 34 -11.09 6.78 -13.94
N THR A 35 -12.35 7.15 -14.16
CA THR A 35 -12.70 8.55 -14.35
C THR A 35 -12.62 9.28 -12.99
N TYR A 36 -12.48 10.60 -13.03
CA TYR A 36 -12.50 11.42 -11.81
C TYR A 36 -13.78 11.20 -10.99
N GLN A 37 -14.92 11.03 -11.66
CA GLN A 37 -16.20 10.78 -10.99
C GLN A 37 -16.22 9.42 -10.29
N GLN A 38 -15.78 8.35 -10.96
CA GLN A 38 -15.67 7.02 -10.34
C GLN A 38 -14.73 7.03 -9.14
N TRP A 39 -13.59 7.72 -9.25
CA TRP A 39 -12.66 7.87 -8.15
C TRP A 39 -13.27 8.65 -6.98
N MET A 40 -13.97 9.75 -7.26
CA MET A 40 -14.64 10.58 -6.25
C MET A 40 -15.76 9.81 -5.52
N ASP A 41 -16.55 9.01 -6.24
CA ASP A 41 -17.63 8.21 -5.64
C ASP A 41 -17.07 7.14 -4.69
N LEU A 42 -16.02 6.43 -5.13
CA LEU A 42 -15.30 5.48 -4.27
C LEU A 42 -14.70 6.17 -3.06
N ALA A 43 -14.19 7.39 -3.27
CA ALA A 43 -13.60 8.17 -2.22
C ALA A 43 -14.63 8.53 -1.14
N GLN A 44 -15.74 9.16 -1.52
CA GLN A 44 -16.80 9.57 -0.60
C GLN A 44 -17.36 8.39 0.22
N ARG A 45 -17.57 7.23 -0.42
CA ARG A 45 -18.01 6.00 0.27
C ARG A 45 -17.02 5.56 1.34
N PHE A 46 -15.72 5.61 1.03
CA PHE A 46 -14.68 5.24 1.98
C PHE A 46 -14.55 6.25 3.13
N ALA A 47 -14.66 7.55 2.87
CA ALA A 47 -14.69 8.58 3.92
C ALA A 47 -15.85 8.37 4.90
N GLY A 48 -17.06 8.09 4.39
CA GLY A 48 -18.22 7.79 5.23
C GLY A 48 -17.98 6.56 6.11
N TRP A 49 -17.38 5.49 5.55
CA TRP A 49 -17.00 4.31 6.33
C TRP A 49 -15.96 4.65 7.41
N LEU A 50 -14.93 5.43 7.09
CA LEU A 50 -13.90 5.85 8.05
C LEU A 50 -14.52 6.60 9.24
N GLN A 51 -15.40 7.56 8.96
CA GLN A 51 -16.01 8.40 10.01
C GLN A 51 -17.02 7.63 10.85
N HIS A 52 -17.93 6.90 10.20
CA HIS A 52 -19.07 6.28 10.89
C HIS A 52 -18.82 4.87 11.41
N LYS A 53 -17.92 4.10 10.78
CA LYS A 53 -17.64 2.71 11.17
C LYS A 53 -16.28 2.55 11.84
N ALA A 54 -15.24 3.22 11.33
CA ALA A 54 -13.91 3.17 11.94
C ALA A 54 -13.69 4.25 13.02
N GLY A 55 -14.62 5.21 13.17
CA GLY A 55 -14.50 6.28 14.16
C GLY A 55 -13.29 7.19 13.94
N VAL A 56 -12.83 7.32 12.69
CA VAL A 56 -11.75 8.24 12.32
C VAL A 56 -12.33 9.64 12.17
N GLY A 57 -11.73 10.60 12.86
CA GLY A 57 -12.10 12.00 12.77
C GLY A 57 -10.89 12.92 12.79
N ARG A 58 -11.17 14.20 13.02
CA ARG A 58 -10.17 15.26 13.03
C ARG A 58 -9.00 14.94 13.95
N MET A 59 -7.79 15.15 13.43
CA MET A 59 -6.50 14.91 14.11
C MET A 59 -6.21 13.45 14.47
N HIS A 60 -7.05 12.49 14.07
CA HIS A 60 -6.67 11.08 14.18
C HIS A 60 -5.55 10.76 13.21
N ARG A 61 -4.68 9.83 13.59
CA ARG A 61 -3.62 9.30 12.73
C ARG A 61 -4.07 7.95 12.17
N VAL A 62 -3.89 7.76 10.86
CA VAL A 62 -4.30 6.55 10.14
C VAL A 62 -3.10 6.01 9.38
N ALA A 63 -2.64 4.81 9.75
CA ALA A 63 -1.62 4.13 8.98
C ALA A 63 -2.23 3.44 7.76
N LEU A 64 -1.69 3.75 6.59
CA LEU A 64 -1.99 3.06 5.34
C LEU A 64 -0.87 2.05 5.04
N TYR A 65 -1.10 0.81 5.49
CA TYR A 65 -0.22 -0.32 5.22
C TYR A 65 -0.65 -1.04 3.93
N MET A 66 -0.28 -0.45 2.78
CA MET A 66 -0.75 -0.91 1.48
C MET A 66 0.32 -0.74 0.41
N GLN A 67 0.24 -1.55 -0.64
CA GLN A 67 1.10 -1.37 -1.81
C GLN A 67 0.60 -0.24 -2.70
N ASN A 68 1.47 0.22 -3.60
CA ASN A 68 1.13 1.15 -4.67
C ASN A 68 0.01 0.55 -5.53
N CYS A 69 -1.20 1.04 -5.31
CA CYS A 69 -2.41 0.62 -6.00
C CYS A 69 -3.38 1.81 -6.06
N PRO A 70 -4.35 1.82 -6.98
CA PRO A 70 -5.36 2.87 -7.06
C PRO A 70 -6.13 3.08 -5.75
N GLN A 71 -6.33 2.00 -4.99
CA GLN A 71 -6.96 2.02 -3.67
C GLN A 71 -6.17 2.81 -2.64
N TRP A 72 -4.84 2.90 -2.79
CA TRP A 72 -3.99 3.73 -1.93
C TRP A 72 -4.34 5.22 -2.10
N LEU A 73 -4.49 5.68 -3.35
CA LEU A 73 -4.87 7.06 -3.66
C LEU A 73 -6.26 7.41 -3.12
N ILE A 74 -7.20 6.47 -3.25
CA ILE A 74 -8.53 6.59 -2.62
C ILE A 74 -8.36 6.70 -1.11
N ALA A 75 -7.65 5.78 -0.45
CA ALA A 75 -7.52 5.80 1.00
C ALA A 75 -6.84 7.08 1.53
N TYR A 76 -5.82 7.57 0.84
CA TYR A 76 -5.11 8.80 1.17
C TYR A 76 -6.05 10.02 1.13
N ALA A 77 -6.71 10.27 0.00
CA ALA A 77 -7.55 11.47 -0.18
C ALA A 77 -8.70 11.55 0.85
N ASN A 78 -9.22 10.40 1.29
CA ASN A 78 -10.36 10.36 2.20
C ASN A 78 -10.01 10.42 3.67
N ALA A 79 -8.86 9.85 4.05
CA ALA A 79 -8.31 10.11 5.37
C ALA A 79 -8.04 11.62 5.51
N SER A 80 -7.49 12.27 4.48
CA SER A 80 -7.36 13.73 4.44
C SER A 80 -8.69 14.46 4.52
N ARG A 81 -9.74 14.02 3.79
CA ARG A 81 -11.10 14.58 3.89
C ARG A 81 -11.72 14.45 5.28
N ALA A 82 -11.34 13.43 6.05
CA ALA A 82 -11.80 13.24 7.43
C ALA A 82 -10.98 14.06 8.46
N ASP A 83 -10.18 15.03 7.99
CA ASP A 83 -9.22 15.80 8.77
C ASP A 83 -8.22 14.90 9.55
N ALA A 84 -7.97 13.70 9.03
CA ALA A 84 -7.03 12.75 9.61
C ALA A 84 -5.64 12.90 8.97
N VAL A 85 -4.62 12.56 9.76
CA VAL A 85 -3.23 12.54 9.32
C VAL A 85 -2.89 11.14 8.79
N VAL A 86 -2.45 11.07 7.54
CA VAL A 86 -2.06 9.81 6.92
C VAL A 86 -0.62 9.47 7.24
N VAL A 87 -0.39 8.24 7.68
CA VAL A 87 0.94 7.67 7.92
C VAL A 87 1.18 6.58 6.86
N PRO A 88 1.93 6.86 5.79
CA PRO A 88 2.19 5.86 4.76
C PRO A 88 3.16 4.80 5.29
N VAL A 89 2.79 3.52 5.20
CA VAL A 89 3.67 2.41 5.62
C VAL A 89 3.79 1.42 4.47
N SER A 90 5.00 1.28 3.94
CA SER A 90 5.28 0.32 2.88
C SER A 90 5.24 -1.11 3.44
N PRO A 91 4.47 -2.03 2.83
CA PRO A 91 4.48 -3.44 3.21
C PRO A 91 5.76 -4.19 2.77
N MET A 92 6.68 -3.49 2.10
CA MET A 92 8.00 -4.02 1.78
C MET A 92 9.01 -3.82 2.93
N TYR A 93 8.65 -3.05 3.95
CA TYR A 93 9.50 -2.86 5.11
C TYR A 93 9.52 -4.08 6.00
N GLY A 94 10.68 -4.32 6.63
CA GLY A 94 10.79 -5.28 7.72
C GLY A 94 9.95 -4.86 8.92
N VAL A 95 9.68 -5.81 9.80
CA VAL A 95 8.84 -5.62 11.00
C VAL A 95 9.38 -4.51 11.90
N ASP A 96 10.70 -4.42 12.11
CA ASP A 96 11.29 -3.43 13.01
C ASP A 96 11.17 -1.99 12.48
N PRO A 97 11.50 -1.70 11.19
CA PRO A 97 11.19 -0.40 10.60
C PRO A 97 9.70 -0.02 10.70
N ILE A 98 8.78 -0.96 10.47
CA ILE A 98 7.33 -0.70 10.61
C ILE A 98 6.99 -0.30 12.04
N ARG A 99 7.51 -1.02 13.04
CA ARG A 99 7.29 -0.71 14.46
C ARG A 99 7.80 0.67 14.82
N THR A 100 8.99 1.04 14.32
CA THR A 100 9.55 2.38 14.52
C THR A 100 8.65 3.45 13.91
N VAL A 101 8.25 3.30 12.65
CA VAL A 101 7.33 4.24 11.98
C VAL A 101 6.02 4.41 12.75
N LEU A 102 5.40 3.31 13.19
CA LEU A 102 4.14 3.37 13.94
C LEU A 102 4.32 4.07 15.29
N ARG A 103 5.40 3.74 16.01
CA ARG A 103 5.74 4.35 17.30
C ARG A 103 5.99 5.84 17.18
N ASP A 104 6.80 6.26 16.21
CA ASP A 104 7.12 7.68 15.97
C ASP A 104 5.89 8.45 15.52
N ALA A 105 5.00 7.78 14.78
CA ALA A 105 3.69 8.30 14.45
C ALA A 105 2.70 8.28 15.63
N GLY A 106 3.09 7.88 16.83
CA GLY A 106 2.20 7.82 18.00
C GLY A 106 1.03 6.84 17.81
N LEU A 107 1.12 5.92 16.85
CA LEU A 107 0.12 4.88 16.64
C LEU A 107 0.43 3.71 17.57
N GLY A 108 -0.57 3.29 18.36
CA GLY A 108 -0.45 2.06 19.16
C GLY A 108 -0.06 0.88 18.27
N LEU A 109 0.92 0.09 18.71
CA LEU A 109 1.25 -1.16 18.03
C LEU A 109 -0.02 -2.01 17.96
N PRO A 110 -0.35 -2.62 16.81
CA PRO A 110 -1.47 -3.56 16.76
C PRO A 110 -1.22 -4.66 17.79
N ALA A 111 -2.27 -5.01 18.55
CA ALA A 111 -2.20 -6.02 19.58
C ALA A 111 -1.48 -7.29 19.07
N PRO A 112 -0.75 -8.04 19.93
CA PRO A 112 -0.01 -9.26 19.56
C PRO A 112 -0.80 -10.25 18.68
N ALA A 113 -2.14 -10.24 18.76
CA ALA A 113 -3.03 -11.06 17.94
C ALA A 113 -3.00 -10.75 16.43
N ILE A 114 -2.86 -9.48 16.01
CA ILE A 114 -2.83 -9.08 14.58
C ILE A 114 -1.58 -9.62 13.87
N TRP A 115 -0.45 -9.71 14.58
CA TRP A 115 0.79 -10.31 14.04
C TRP A 115 0.62 -11.81 13.74
N ARG A 116 -0.23 -12.50 14.50
CA ARG A 116 -0.52 -13.93 14.33
C ARG A 116 -1.47 -14.19 13.16
N THR A 117 -2.37 -13.26 12.87
CA THR A 117 -3.27 -13.29 11.69
C THR A 117 -2.53 -12.96 10.40
N LEU A 118 -1.46 -12.18 10.46
CA LEU A 118 -0.54 -11.91 9.34
C LEU A 118 0.46 -13.05 9.10
N ARG A 119 -0.02 -14.31 9.02
CA ARG A 119 0.76 -15.38 8.37
C ARG A 119 0.96 -15.00 6.90
N LEU A 120 2.00 -14.23 6.60
CA LEU A 120 2.42 -13.91 5.25
C LEU A 120 3.01 -15.20 4.64
N PRO A 121 2.37 -15.80 3.61
CA PRO A 121 2.96 -16.94 2.93
C PRO A 121 4.14 -16.50 2.06
N PRO A 122 5.17 -17.35 1.89
CA PRO A 122 6.21 -17.09 0.92
C PRO A 122 5.62 -17.29 -0.48
N ARG A 123 5.47 -16.20 -1.24
CA ARG A 123 5.02 -16.13 -2.64
C ARG A 123 3.49 -16.24 -2.90
N ARG A 124 2.90 -15.06 -3.24
CA ARG A 124 1.65 -14.79 -4.00
C ARG A 124 0.25 -14.79 -3.30
N ARG A 125 -0.05 -13.65 -2.63
CA ARG A 125 -1.29 -12.81 -2.41
C ARG A 125 -2.76 -13.32 -2.57
N PRO A 126 -3.75 -12.67 -1.88
CA PRO A 126 -4.32 -11.35 -2.28
C PRO A 126 -4.17 -10.19 -1.25
N THR A 127 -3.78 -9.02 -1.78
CA THR A 127 -4.23 -7.63 -1.49
C THR A 127 -4.50 -7.14 -0.05
N SER A 128 -3.43 -6.69 0.62
CA SER A 128 -3.36 -5.53 1.54
C SER A 128 -4.67 -4.99 2.14
N LYS A 129 -4.97 -5.36 3.39
CA LYS A 129 -5.86 -4.59 4.27
C LYS A 129 -5.39 -4.67 5.72
N LEU A 130 -4.70 -3.63 6.17
CA LEU A 130 -4.67 -3.30 7.60
C LEU A 130 -4.74 -1.77 7.71
N LEU A 131 -5.87 -1.29 8.23
CA LEU A 131 -6.05 0.10 8.63
C LEU A 131 -5.87 0.14 10.14
N LEU A 132 -4.76 0.70 10.60
CA LEU A 132 -4.56 0.97 12.02
C LEU A 132 -4.93 2.42 12.28
N HIS A 133 -5.82 2.61 13.24
CA HIS A 133 -6.28 3.92 13.68
C HIS A 133 -5.94 4.11 15.15
N TYR A 134 -5.46 5.30 15.51
CA TYR A 134 -5.18 5.68 16.88
C TYR A 134 -5.64 7.12 17.11
N ARG A 135 -6.19 7.37 18.30
CA ARG A 135 -6.74 8.65 18.73
C ARG A 135 -5.72 9.36 19.62
N ILE A 136 -5.36 10.58 19.25
CA ILE A 136 -4.53 11.45 20.10
C ILE A 136 -5.42 11.91 21.27
N ARG A 137 -4.95 11.72 22.52
CA ARG A 137 -5.59 12.27 23.72
C ARG A 137 -5.35 13.77 23.80
#